data_AF-A0A8J4TB23-F1
#
_entry.id   AF-A0A8J4TB23-F1
#
_cell.length_a   1.000
_cell.length_b   1.000
_cell.length_c   1.000
_cell.angle_alpha   90.00
_cell.angle_beta   90.00
_cell.angle_gamma   90.00
#
_symmetry.space_group_name_H-M   'P 1'
#
loop_
_entity.id
_entity.type
_entity.pdbx_description
1 polymer ?
#
loop_
_entity_poly.entity_id
_entity_poly.type
_entity_poly.pdbx_seq_one_letter_code
_entity_poly.pdbx_strand_id
1 'polypeptide(L)'
;MAASKPIEPEAGSGLPRWQLALLVGTPIVLGVGAAYLWSRSRGRTRGKEQPSERNEERKTPEGSEQDNMSPLDKAQGAKNRGNKFFKAGKYEQAITCYTEAISLCPKEQKSDLSTFYQNRAAAYEQQGKWTEVVEDCSQAVEMNPRYIKALFRRARALEKLDNKKECLEDVTAVCILEAFQNQQSMLLADKVLKQLGKEKAKEKYKNREPLMPSPQFIKSYFSSFTDDIISQPLQKGEKKDEDKDKEGEAAEVTESSGYLKAKQYMEEENYDKIISECTKEIESKGRHTAEALLLRATFYLLIGNATAAQPDLDRVINMQDANVKLKILLDQVEEAVADFDECILLRPDSALAQAQKCFALYRQAYTGNSSSQVQTAMDGFEDVIRRFPKCAEGYALYAQAAAAPVEAGCGHGLGSN
;
A
#
# COMPACT_ATOMS: atom_id res chain seq x y z
N MET A 1 48.81 38.22 4.30
CA MET A 1 49.78 37.32 4.96
C MET A 1 48.98 36.52 5.98
N ALA A 2 48.80 35.20 5.95
CA ALA A 2 49.42 34.10 5.22
C ALA A 2 48.32 33.12 4.73
N ALA A 3 48.70 32.24 3.80
CA ALA A 3 47.82 31.48 2.92
C ALA A 3 47.49 30.05 3.41
N SER A 4 46.43 29.53 2.79
CA SER A 4 45.76 28.23 2.84
C SER A 4 46.63 26.99 2.60
N LYS A 5 46.31 25.86 3.26
CA LYS A 5 45.86 24.57 2.67
C LYS A 5 45.79 23.40 3.70
N PRO A 6 44.98 22.35 3.44
CA PRO A 6 44.61 21.31 4.41
C PRO A 6 45.53 20.06 4.38
N ILE A 7 45.48 19.29 5.48
CA ILE A 7 46.20 18.02 5.71
C ILE A 7 45.20 16.87 5.52
N GLU A 8 45.48 15.95 4.60
CA GLU A 8 44.81 14.64 4.50
C GLU A 8 45.46 13.63 5.46
N PRO A 9 44.71 12.66 6.04
CA PRO A 9 45.31 11.50 6.70
C PRO A 9 45.49 10.31 5.74
N GLU A 10 46.71 9.76 5.75
CA GLU A 10 47.13 8.57 5.01
C GLU A 10 46.45 7.26 5.47
N ALA A 11 46.31 6.37 4.50
CA ALA A 11 45.54 5.14 4.53
C ALA A 11 46.24 3.97 5.24
N GLY A 12 45.41 3.13 5.86
CA GLY A 12 45.80 1.84 6.45
C GLY A 12 46.21 0.79 5.43
N SER A 13 47.12 -0.06 5.87
CA SER A 13 47.61 -1.26 5.21
C SER A 13 46.50 -2.30 4.97
N GLY A 14 46.24 -2.64 3.70
CA GLY A 14 45.40 -3.77 3.30
C GLY A 14 45.81 -4.28 1.91
N LEU A 15 46.00 -5.59 1.79
CA LEU A 15 46.45 -6.26 0.56
C LEU A 15 45.51 -5.99 -0.64
N PRO A 16 46.05 -5.80 -1.86
CA PRO A 16 45.25 -5.41 -3.03
C PRO A 16 44.35 -6.56 -3.52
N ARG A 17 43.09 -6.21 -3.85
CA ARG A 17 41.96 -7.12 -4.18
C ARG A 17 42.23 -8.13 -5.31
N TRP A 18 43.24 -7.94 -6.15
CA TRP A 18 43.57 -8.88 -7.24
C TRP A 18 44.27 -10.16 -6.75
N GLN A 19 44.90 -10.14 -5.56
CA GLN A 19 45.49 -11.35 -4.97
C GLN A 19 44.44 -12.31 -4.38
N LEU A 20 43.27 -11.79 -3.95
CA LEU A 20 42.13 -12.62 -3.54
C LEU A 20 41.49 -13.36 -4.72
N ALA A 21 41.51 -12.78 -5.92
CA ALA A 21 40.96 -13.42 -7.12
C ALA A 21 41.76 -14.66 -7.56
N LEU A 22 43.09 -14.68 -7.32
CA LEU A 22 43.94 -15.83 -7.63
C LEU A 22 43.72 -17.01 -6.67
N LEU A 23 43.35 -16.75 -5.41
CA LEU A 23 43.10 -17.80 -4.40
C LEU A 23 41.76 -18.52 -4.58
N VAL A 24 40.76 -17.87 -5.19
CA VAL A 24 39.41 -18.44 -5.42
C VAL A 24 39.27 -19.06 -6.81
N GLY A 25 40.06 -18.63 -7.79
CA GLY A 25 40.00 -19.16 -9.16
C GLY A 25 40.64 -20.54 -9.37
N THR A 26 41.70 -20.85 -8.60
CA THR A 26 42.48 -22.08 -8.77
C THR A 26 41.80 -23.38 -8.31
N PRO A 27 40.94 -23.42 -7.26
CA PRO A 27 40.25 -24.66 -6.86
C PRO A 27 39.15 -25.10 -7.84
N ILE A 28 38.48 -24.15 -8.51
CA ILE A 28 37.31 -24.43 -9.37
C ILE A 28 37.75 -25.09 -10.69
N VAL A 29 38.86 -24.67 -11.27
CA VAL A 29 39.38 -25.23 -12.53
C VAL A 29 39.89 -26.66 -12.35
N LEU A 30 40.51 -26.97 -11.21
CA LEU A 30 40.97 -28.33 -10.89
C LEU A 30 39.79 -29.29 -10.61
N GLY A 31 38.73 -28.82 -9.96
CA GLY A 31 37.53 -29.61 -9.69
C GLY A 31 36.77 -30.05 -10.95
N VAL A 32 36.60 -29.15 -11.93
CA VAL A 32 35.94 -29.46 -13.20
C VAL A 32 36.80 -30.40 -14.07
N GLY A 33 38.13 -30.22 -14.06
CA GLY A 33 39.07 -31.12 -14.74
C GLY A 33 39.05 -32.54 -14.18
N ALA A 34 39.00 -32.69 -12.85
CA ALA A 34 38.92 -33.99 -12.20
C ALA A 34 37.58 -34.72 -12.49
N ALA A 35 36.45 -34.00 -12.47
CA ALA A 35 35.13 -34.56 -12.80
C ALA A 35 35.03 -35.02 -14.26
N TYR A 36 35.62 -34.26 -15.20
CA TYR A 36 35.68 -34.63 -16.62
C TYR A 36 36.52 -35.89 -16.87
N LEU A 37 37.68 -36.02 -16.20
CA LEU A 37 38.53 -37.22 -16.30
C LEU A 37 37.89 -38.45 -15.64
N TRP A 38 37.16 -38.27 -14.54
CA TRP A 38 36.49 -39.37 -13.85
C TRP A 38 35.30 -39.92 -14.64
N SER A 39 34.52 -39.04 -15.29
CA SER A 39 33.43 -39.43 -16.21
C SER A 39 33.95 -40.23 -17.42
N ARG A 40 35.12 -39.85 -17.95
CA ARG A 40 35.75 -40.53 -19.09
C ARG A 40 36.32 -41.92 -18.74
N SER A 41 36.62 -42.18 -17.46
CA SER A 41 37.14 -43.47 -16.99
C SER A 41 36.07 -44.56 -16.79
N ARG A 42 34.79 -44.17 -16.63
CA ARG A 42 33.66 -45.11 -16.44
C ARG A 42 33.07 -45.67 -17.75
N GLY A 43 33.48 -45.14 -18.91
CA GLY A 43 32.97 -45.57 -20.22
C GLY A 43 33.66 -46.80 -20.83
N ARG A 44 34.52 -47.54 -20.10
CA ARG A 44 35.41 -48.54 -20.70
C ARG A 44 35.42 -49.89 -19.98
N THR A 45 34.24 -50.50 -19.79
CA THR A 45 34.11 -51.97 -19.58
C THR A 45 32.72 -52.47 -19.98
N ARG A 46 32.55 -52.93 -21.23
CA ARG A 46 31.83 -54.19 -21.55
C ARG A 46 31.96 -54.55 -23.03
N GLY A 47 32.52 -55.74 -23.27
CA GLY A 47 32.17 -56.65 -24.38
C GLY A 47 32.64 -56.32 -25.79
N LYS A 48 33.76 -56.93 -26.21
CA LYS A 48 34.10 -57.16 -27.63
C LYS A 48 33.32 -58.38 -28.13
N GLU A 49 32.63 -58.25 -29.26
CA GLU A 49 32.46 -59.33 -30.24
C GLU A 49 32.93 -58.80 -31.61
N GLN A 50 33.60 -59.67 -32.37
CA GLN A 50 34.26 -59.37 -33.65
C GLN A 50 33.27 -59.39 -34.84
N PRO A 51 33.61 -58.75 -35.98
CA PRO A 51 32.71 -58.52 -37.09
C PRO A 51 32.74 -59.68 -38.10
N SER A 52 31.57 -60.04 -38.65
CA SER A 52 31.48 -60.74 -39.94
C SER A 52 30.88 -59.77 -40.97
N GLU A 53 31.69 -59.40 -41.96
CA GLU A 53 31.25 -58.68 -43.14
C GLU A 53 30.21 -59.50 -43.91
N ARG A 54 29.02 -58.92 -44.10
CA ARG A 54 28.20 -59.20 -45.28
C ARG A 54 27.53 -57.91 -45.71
N ASN A 55 28.01 -57.36 -46.82
CA ASN A 55 27.35 -56.32 -47.58
C ASN A 55 25.94 -56.77 -47.94
N GLU A 56 24.94 -56.11 -47.38
CA GLU A 56 23.64 -55.93 -48.00
C GLU A 56 23.27 -54.46 -47.86
N GLU A 57 23.43 -53.71 -48.95
CA GLU A 57 22.74 -52.45 -49.15
C GLU A 57 21.24 -52.70 -49.02
N ARG A 58 20.68 -52.41 -47.85
CA ARG A 58 19.24 -52.31 -47.67
C ARG A 58 18.89 -50.88 -47.31
N LYS A 59 18.58 -50.10 -48.37
CA LYS A 59 17.72 -48.92 -48.24
C LYS A 59 16.44 -49.37 -47.53
N THR A 60 16.29 -49.02 -46.26
CA THR A 60 14.98 -49.04 -45.60
C THR A 60 14.34 -47.65 -45.74
N PRO A 61 13.03 -47.59 -46.05
CA PRO A 61 12.36 -46.35 -46.44
C PRO A 61 11.92 -45.57 -45.19
N GLU A 62 12.13 -44.25 -45.19
CA GLU A 62 11.55 -43.31 -44.21
C GLU A 62 10.02 -43.13 -44.34
N GLY A 63 9.31 -44.10 -44.93
CA GLY A 63 7.89 -43.98 -45.24
C GLY A 63 7.12 -45.25 -44.91
N SER A 64 6.80 -45.46 -43.63
CA SER A 64 5.70 -46.39 -43.24
C SER A 64 5.20 -46.31 -41.78
N GLU A 65 5.69 -45.39 -40.93
CA GLU A 65 5.19 -45.27 -39.53
C GLU A 65 4.18 -44.13 -39.30
N GLN A 66 3.97 -43.23 -40.26
CA GLN A 66 3.06 -42.07 -40.08
C GLN A 66 1.58 -42.38 -40.34
N ASP A 67 1.27 -43.51 -40.97
CA ASP A 67 -0.09 -43.82 -41.43
C ASP A 67 -1.01 -44.47 -40.37
N ASN A 68 -0.48 -44.93 -39.24
CA ASN A 68 -1.24 -45.58 -38.16
C ASN A 68 -1.36 -44.77 -36.85
N MET A 69 -0.92 -43.50 -36.85
CA MET A 69 -0.98 -42.67 -35.64
C MET A 69 -2.38 -42.06 -35.44
N SER A 70 -2.92 -42.15 -34.22
CA SER A 70 -4.18 -41.51 -33.84
C SER A 70 -4.13 -40.00 -34.12
N PRO A 71 -5.25 -39.35 -34.50
CA PRO A 71 -5.30 -37.89 -34.68
C PRO A 71 -4.76 -37.12 -33.48
N LEU A 72 -5.00 -37.62 -32.27
CA LEU A 72 -4.47 -37.04 -31.03
C LEU A 72 -2.94 -37.15 -30.94
N ASP A 73 -2.35 -38.27 -31.35
CA ASP A 73 -0.90 -38.44 -31.34
C ASP A 73 -0.22 -37.54 -32.37
N LYS A 74 -0.85 -37.35 -33.54
CA LYS A 74 -0.40 -36.40 -34.56
C LYS A 74 -0.46 -34.96 -34.01
N ALA A 75 -1.54 -34.58 -33.34
CA ALA A 75 -1.68 -33.29 -32.67
C ALA A 75 -0.60 -33.09 -31.59
N GLN A 76 -0.32 -34.12 -30.78
CA GLN A 76 0.71 -34.07 -29.75
C GLN A 76 2.12 -33.94 -30.35
N GLY A 77 2.38 -34.61 -31.47
CA GLY A 77 3.58 -34.45 -32.27
C GLY A 77 3.76 -33.01 -32.77
N ALA A 78 2.70 -32.40 -33.30
CA ALA A 78 2.67 -31.00 -33.73
C ALA A 78 2.93 -30.03 -32.55
N LYS A 79 2.29 -30.24 -31.39
CA LYS A 79 2.59 -29.46 -30.16
C LYS A 79 4.07 -29.57 -29.78
N ASN A 80 4.63 -30.77 -29.79
CA ASN A 80 6.03 -30.98 -29.42
C ASN A 80 7.00 -30.30 -30.40
N ARG A 81 6.68 -30.28 -31.71
CA ARG A 81 7.41 -29.47 -32.70
C ARG A 81 7.28 -27.99 -32.39
N GLY A 82 6.08 -27.50 -32.10
CA GLY A 82 5.83 -26.12 -31.68
C GLY A 82 6.67 -25.71 -30.45
N ASN A 83 6.73 -26.57 -29.44
CA ASN A 83 7.56 -26.36 -28.25
C ASN A 83 9.06 -26.24 -28.56
N LYS A 84 9.57 -26.98 -29.54
CA LYS A 84 10.97 -26.87 -30.00
C LYS A 84 11.22 -25.51 -30.65
N PHE A 85 10.31 -25.06 -31.53
CA PHE A 85 10.41 -23.75 -32.16
C PHE A 85 10.25 -22.60 -31.16
N PHE A 86 9.34 -22.73 -30.20
CA PHE A 86 9.13 -21.76 -29.13
C PHE A 86 10.41 -21.58 -28.29
N LYS A 87 11.04 -22.69 -27.87
CA LYS A 87 12.32 -22.65 -27.14
C LYS A 87 13.46 -22.07 -27.99
N ALA A 88 13.40 -22.21 -29.31
CA ALA A 88 14.36 -21.62 -30.24
C ALA A 88 14.07 -20.15 -30.57
N GLY A 89 13.05 -19.52 -29.96
CA GLY A 89 12.65 -18.13 -30.23
C GLY A 89 11.96 -17.93 -31.58
N LYS A 90 11.65 -19.00 -32.33
CA LYS A 90 10.99 -18.94 -33.64
C LYS A 90 9.47 -18.97 -33.47
N TYR A 91 8.91 -17.89 -32.97
CA TYR A 91 7.51 -17.84 -32.54
C TYR A 91 6.49 -18.03 -33.67
N GLU A 92 6.72 -17.49 -34.87
CA GLU A 92 5.80 -17.71 -36.01
C GLU A 92 5.68 -19.20 -36.37
N GLN A 93 6.81 -19.90 -36.42
CA GLN A 93 6.85 -21.34 -36.69
C GLN A 93 6.20 -22.15 -35.56
N ALA A 94 6.36 -21.70 -34.31
CA ALA A 94 5.67 -22.29 -33.18
C ALA A 94 4.15 -22.14 -33.30
N ILE A 95 3.67 -20.95 -33.67
CA ILE A 95 2.25 -20.66 -33.91
C ILE A 95 1.67 -21.55 -35.00
N THR A 96 2.40 -21.73 -36.12
CA THR A 96 1.97 -22.65 -37.19
C THR A 96 1.84 -24.08 -36.67
N CYS A 97 2.82 -24.56 -35.91
CA CYS A 97 2.79 -25.91 -35.34
C CYS A 97 1.67 -26.09 -34.30
N TYR A 98 1.39 -25.09 -33.46
CA TYR A 98 0.29 -25.16 -32.51
C TYR A 98 -1.08 -25.07 -33.21
N THR A 99 -1.18 -24.29 -34.28
CA THR A 99 -2.39 -24.23 -35.11
C THR A 99 -2.67 -25.56 -35.79
N GLU A 100 -1.62 -26.25 -36.26
CA GLU A 100 -1.70 -27.62 -36.76
C GLU A 100 -2.12 -28.60 -35.64
N ALA A 101 -1.60 -28.45 -34.42
CA ALA A 101 -2.03 -29.27 -33.28
C ALA A 101 -3.52 -29.07 -32.96
N ILE A 102 -4.02 -27.83 -33.00
CA ILE A 102 -5.43 -27.49 -32.78
C ILE A 102 -6.33 -28.10 -33.86
N SER A 103 -5.91 -28.07 -35.14
CA SER A 103 -6.72 -28.61 -36.24
C SER A 103 -6.78 -30.15 -36.25
N LEU A 104 -5.72 -30.81 -35.80
CA LEU A 104 -5.64 -32.28 -35.72
C LEU A 104 -6.31 -32.87 -34.46
N CYS A 105 -6.48 -32.07 -33.42
CA CYS A 105 -7.06 -32.52 -32.16
C CYS A 105 -8.57 -32.81 -32.29
N PRO A 106 -9.05 -34.00 -31.87
CA PRO A 106 -10.48 -34.24 -31.75
C PRO A 106 -11.14 -33.25 -30.77
N LYS A 107 -12.35 -32.79 -31.08
CA LYS A 107 -13.06 -31.76 -30.28
C LYS A 107 -13.47 -32.28 -28.90
N GLU A 108 -13.58 -33.58 -28.75
CA GLU A 108 -13.89 -34.26 -27.49
C GLU A 108 -12.74 -34.12 -26.48
N GLN A 109 -11.50 -33.96 -26.95
CA GLN A 109 -10.29 -33.83 -26.12
C GLN A 109 -10.08 -32.39 -25.64
N LYS A 110 -11.05 -31.88 -24.86
CA LYS A 110 -11.04 -30.49 -24.35
C LYS A 110 -9.78 -30.14 -23.54
N SER A 111 -9.23 -31.09 -22.79
CA SER A 111 -8.03 -30.85 -21.96
C SER A 111 -6.79 -30.59 -22.81
N ASP A 112 -6.53 -31.45 -23.80
CA ASP A 112 -5.41 -31.26 -24.73
C ASP A 112 -5.60 -30.02 -25.60
N LEU A 113 -6.82 -29.80 -26.08
CA LEU A 113 -7.16 -28.63 -26.89
C LEU A 113 -6.92 -27.33 -26.10
N SER A 114 -7.34 -27.26 -24.83
CA SER A 114 -7.05 -26.11 -23.94
C SER A 114 -5.55 -25.86 -23.77
N THR A 115 -4.75 -26.93 -23.74
CA THR A 115 -3.29 -26.86 -23.65
C THR A 115 -2.68 -26.31 -24.95
N PHE A 116 -3.20 -26.72 -26.11
CA PHE A 116 -2.72 -26.24 -27.41
C PHE A 116 -3.03 -24.75 -27.61
N TYR A 117 -4.25 -24.31 -27.28
CA TYR A 117 -4.62 -22.89 -27.27
C TYR A 117 -3.72 -22.07 -26.34
N GLN A 118 -3.50 -22.53 -25.10
CA GLN A 118 -2.63 -21.80 -24.16
C GLN A 118 -1.18 -21.72 -24.66
N ASN A 119 -0.66 -22.76 -25.30
CA ASN A 119 0.69 -22.73 -25.87
C ASN A 119 0.80 -21.77 -27.07
N ARG A 120 -0.23 -21.69 -27.91
CA ARG A 120 -0.29 -20.70 -29.00
C ARG A 120 -0.39 -19.28 -28.46
N ALA A 121 -1.22 -19.05 -27.44
CA ALA A 121 -1.28 -17.78 -26.72
C ALA A 121 0.09 -17.39 -26.12
N ALA A 122 0.87 -18.35 -25.62
CA ALA A 122 2.21 -18.06 -25.13
C ALA A 122 3.13 -17.53 -26.24
N ALA A 123 3.02 -18.05 -27.47
CA ALA A 123 3.79 -17.57 -28.61
C ALA A 123 3.33 -16.18 -29.08
N TYR A 124 2.02 -15.90 -29.10
CA TYR A 124 1.50 -14.57 -29.39
C TYR A 124 1.93 -13.53 -28.35
N GLU A 125 2.02 -13.91 -27.08
CA GLU A 125 2.54 -13.02 -26.02
C GLU A 125 3.98 -12.59 -26.30
N GLN A 126 4.84 -13.51 -26.74
CA GLN A 126 6.23 -13.17 -27.09
C GLN A 126 6.33 -12.24 -28.30
N GLN A 127 5.29 -12.17 -29.13
CA GLN A 127 5.19 -11.25 -30.26
C GLN A 127 4.50 -9.93 -29.90
N GLY A 128 3.96 -9.78 -28.68
CA GLY A 128 3.18 -8.61 -28.29
C GLY A 128 1.80 -8.53 -28.96
N LYS A 129 1.30 -9.63 -29.52
CA LYS A 129 -0.04 -9.73 -30.15
C LYS A 129 -1.11 -9.96 -29.08
N TRP A 130 -1.41 -8.93 -28.29
CA TRP A 130 -2.21 -9.06 -27.05
C TRP A 130 -3.66 -9.47 -27.29
N THR A 131 -4.27 -9.04 -28.40
CA THR A 131 -5.64 -9.41 -28.78
C THR A 131 -5.79 -10.91 -29.00
N GLU A 132 -4.86 -11.50 -29.75
CA GLU A 132 -4.83 -12.93 -30.06
C GLU A 132 -4.51 -13.77 -28.81
N VAL A 133 -3.73 -13.23 -27.87
CA VAL A 133 -3.52 -13.86 -26.55
C VAL A 133 -4.83 -13.97 -25.79
N VAL A 134 -5.65 -12.92 -25.78
CA VAL A 134 -6.95 -12.92 -25.08
C VAL A 134 -7.91 -13.92 -25.71
N GLU A 135 -7.99 -13.96 -27.04
CA GLU A 135 -8.83 -14.91 -27.77
C GLU A 135 -8.45 -16.37 -27.47
N ASP A 136 -7.18 -16.73 -27.64
CA ASP A 136 -6.70 -18.09 -27.39
C ASP A 136 -6.82 -18.49 -25.93
N CYS A 137 -6.52 -17.58 -24.99
CA CYS A 137 -6.70 -17.88 -23.58
C CYS A 137 -8.18 -18.02 -23.22
N SER A 138 -9.09 -17.27 -23.85
CA SER A 138 -10.52 -17.42 -23.62
C SER A 138 -11.04 -18.76 -24.11
N GLN A 139 -10.59 -19.23 -25.27
CA GLN A 139 -10.87 -20.60 -25.75
C GLN A 139 -10.33 -21.66 -24.79
N ALA A 140 -9.11 -21.48 -24.27
CA ALA A 140 -8.54 -22.40 -23.29
C ALA A 140 -9.33 -22.43 -21.97
N VAL A 141 -9.80 -21.28 -21.48
CA VAL A 141 -10.61 -21.15 -20.25
C VAL A 141 -12.03 -21.71 -20.44
N GLU A 142 -12.64 -21.55 -21.61
CA GLU A 142 -13.94 -22.14 -21.94
C GLU A 142 -13.87 -23.69 -21.87
N MET A 143 -12.77 -24.26 -22.34
CA MET A 143 -12.53 -25.71 -22.29
C MET A 143 -12.12 -26.21 -20.90
N ASN A 144 -11.32 -25.42 -20.18
CA ASN A 144 -10.87 -25.72 -18.83
C ASN A 144 -10.95 -24.47 -17.93
N PRO A 145 -12.08 -24.27 -17.22
CA PRO A 145 -12.31 -23.06 -16.42
C PRO A 145 -11.34 -22.86 -15.25
N ARG A 146 -10.67 -23.92 -14.79
CA ARG A 146 -9.69 -23.87 -13.69
C ARG A 146 -8.25 -23.79 -14.19
N TYR A 147 -8.03 -23.46 -15.47
CA TYR A 147 -6.69 -23.43 -16.03
C TYR A 147 -5.95 -22.14 -15.65
N ILE A 148 -5.27 -22.17 -14.50
CA ILE A 148 -4.55 -21.03 -13.90
C ILE A 148 -3.61 -20.34 -14.90
N LYS A 149 -2.81 -21.10 -15.68
CA LYS A 149 -1.88 -20.51 -16.66
C LYS A 149 -2.56 -19.73 -17.78
N ALA A 150 -3.75 -20.17 -18.22
CA ALA A 150 -4.52 -19.46 -19.24
C ALA A 150 -5.16 -18.20 -18.66
N LEU A 151 -5.79 -18.30 -17.48
CA LEU A 151 -6.37 -17.16 -16.77
C LEU A 151 -5.33 -16.07 -16.49
N PHE A 152 -4.17 -16.44 -15.94
CA PHE A 152 -3.12 -15.48 -15.63
C PHE A 152 -2.51 -14.82 -16.88
N ARG A 153 -2.41 -15.57 -17.99
CA ARG A 153 -1.93 -15.02 -19.26
C ARG A 153 -2.96 -14.08 -19.89
N ARG A 154 -4.25 -14.43 -19.83
CA ARG A 154 -5.35 -13.56 -20.26
C ARG A 154 -5.38 -12.26 -19.47
N ALA A 155 -5.27 -12.35 -18.14
CA ALA A 155 -5.14 -11.19 -17.26
C ALA A 155 -4.02 -10.25 -17.67
N ARG A 156 -2.81 -10.77 -17.92
CA ARG A 156 -1.67 -9.95 -18.37
C ARG A 156 -1.91 -9.31 -19.74
N ALA A 157 -2.58 -9.99 -20.65
CA ALA A 157 -2.94 -9.43 -21.95
C ALA A 157 -4.01 -8.33 -21.82
N LEU A 158 -5.03 -8.54 -20.97
CA LEU A 158 -6.07 -7.55 -20.67
C LEU A 158 -5.47 -6.30 -19.99
N GLU A 159 -4.48 -6.46 -19.12
CA GLU A 159 -3.71 -5.34 -18.54
C GLU A 159 -3.03 -4.51 -19.64
N LYS A 160 -2.45 -5.16 -20.65
CA LYS A 160 -1.80 -4.47 -21.79
C LYS A 160 -2.78 -3.78 -22.73
N LEU A 161 -4.01 -4.27 -22.81
CA LEU A 161 -5.10 -3.67 -23.58
C LEU A 161 -5.90 -2.62 -22.79
N ASP A 162 -5.47 -2.28 -21.57
CA ASP A 162 -6.15 -1.36 -20.64
C ASP A 162 -7.57 -1.82 -20.24
N ASN A 163 -7.93 -3.09 -20.44
CA ASN A 163 -9.18 -3.67 -19.96
C ASN A 163 -9.05 -4.11 -18.49
N LYS A 164 -8.99 -3.10 -17.60
CA LYS A 164 -8.71 -3.28 -16.17
C LYS A 164 -9.76 -4.10 -15.43
N LYS A 165 -11.04 -4.00 -15.83
CA LYS A 165 -12.15 -4.68 -15.14
C LYS A 165 -12.07 -6.19 -15.32
N GLU A 166 -12.01 -6.65 -16.57
CA GLU A 166 -11.88 -8.09 -16.87
C GLU A 166 -10.54 -8.64 -16.36
N CYS A 167 -9.47 -7.85 -16.44
CA CYS A 167 -8.18 -8.20 -15.84
C CYS A 167 -8.33 -8.50 -14.34
N LEU A 168 -9.01 -7.64 -13.59
CA LEU A 168 -9.23 -7.84 -12.16
C LEU A 168 -10.04 -9.12 -11.87
N GLU A 169 -11.07 -9.40 -12.67
CA GLU A 169 -11.88 -10.62 -12.53
C GLU A 169 -11.03 -11.88 -12.71
N ASP A 170 -10.21 -11.93 -13.76
CA ASP A 170 -9.30 -13.05 -14.05
C ASP A 170 -8.24 -13.22 -12.98
N VAL A 171 -7.59 -12.14 -12.55
CA VAL A 171 -6.55 -12.21 -11.51
C VAL A 171 -7.15 -12.62 -10.17
N THR A 172 -8.36 -12.16 -9.86
CA THR A 172 -9.07 -12.58 -8.64
C THR A 172 -9.34 -14.09 -8.68
N ALA A 173 -9.79 -14.63 -9.81
CA ALA A 173 -9.96 -16.07 -9.97
C ALA A 173 -8.62 -16.83 -9.80
N VAL A 174 -7.53 -16.32 -10.37
CA VAL A 174 -6.18 -16.89 -10.20
C VAL A 174 -5.76 -16.90 -8.73
N CYS A 175 -5.88 -15.77 -8.02
CA CYS A 175 -5.53 -15.66 -6.61
C CYS A 175 -6.32 -16.65 -5.75
N ILE A 176 -7.62 -16.82 -6.02
CA ILE A 176 -8.46 -17.79 -5.32
C ILE A 176 -8.01 -19.23 -5.60
N LEU A 177 -7.76 -19.57 -6.87
CA LEU A 177 -7.33 -20.91 -7.27
C LEU A 177 -5.93 -21.27 -6.75
N GLU A 178 -5.04 -20.29 -6.60
CA GLU A 178 -3.71 -20.44 -6.02
C GLU A 178 -3.69 -20.25 -4.49
N ALA A 179 -4.86 -20.08 -3.85
CA ALA A 179 -5.00 -19.81 -2.42
C ALA A 179 -4.08 -18.67 -1.92
N PHE A 180 -3.90 -17.63 -2.74
CA PHE A 180 -3.07 -16.45 -2.47
C PHE A 180 -1.59 -16.77 -2.18
N GLN A 181 -1.09 -17.93 -2.62
CA GLN A 181 0.31 -18.33 -2.39
C GLN A 181 1.27 -17.66 -3.37
N ASN A 182 0.82 -17.37 -4.59
CA ASN A 182 1.65 -16.79 -5.63
C ASN A 182 1.69 -15.26 -5.52
N GLN A 183 2.86 -14.72 -5.20
CA GLN A 183 3.05 -13.28 -5.07
C GLN A 183 2.84 -12.53 -6.39
N GLN A 184 3.09 -13.15 -7.55
CA GLN A 184 2.95 -12.48 -8.84
C GLN A 184 1.49 -12.15 -9.17
N SER A 185 0.57 -13.07 -8.89
CA SER A 185 -0.87 -12.83 -9.08
C SER A 185 -1.39 -11.80 -8.10
N MET A 186 -0.95 -11.84 -6.84
CA MET A 186 -1.31 -10.82 -5.84
C MET A 186 -0.82 -9.42 -6.21
N LEU A 187 0.42 -9.27 -6.69
CA LEU A 187 0.96 -7.97 -7.11
C LEU A 187 0.21 -7.39 -8.31
N LEU A 188 -0.17 -8.23 -9.27
CA LEU A 188 -1.00 -7.80 -10.39
C LEU A 188 -2.39 -7.36 -9.92
N ALA A 189 -3.01 -8.11 -8.99
CA ALA A 189 -4.30 -7.77 -8.40
C ALA A 189 -4.25 -6.39 -7.72
N ASP A 190 -3.25 -6.19 -6.84
CA ASP A 190 -3.04 -4.94 -6.11
C ASP A 190 -2.84 -3.76 -7.04
N LYS A 191 -2.02 -3.93 -8.10
CA LYS A 191 -1.79 -2.89 -9.10
C LYS A 191 -3.08 -2.46 -9.80
N VAL A 192 -3.85 -3.43 -10.29
CA VAL A 192 -5.10 -3.16 -11.04
C VAL A 192 -6.17 -2.57 -10.11
N LEU A 193 -6.28 -3.08 -8.88
CA LEU A 193 -7.17 -2.55 -7.84
C LEU A 193 -6.85 -1.09 -7.51
N LYS A 194 -5.57 -0.74 -7.33
CA LYS A 194 -5.14 0.64 -7.07
C LYS A 194 -5.49 1.57 -8.23
N GLN A 195 -5.32 1.12 -9.47
CA GLN A 195 -5.66 1.93 -10.64
C GLN A 195 -7.17 2.17 -10.75
N LEU A 196 -7.98 1.10 -10.72
CA LEU A 196 -9.44 1.20 -10.75
C LEU A 196 -9.99 2.01 -9.56
N GLY A 197 -9.41 1.81 -8.38
CA GLY A 197 -9.74 2.56 -7.18
C GLY A 197 -9.49 4.05 -7.36
N LYS A 198 -8.34 4.45 -7.92
CA LYS A 198 -8.02 5.85 -8.21
C LYS A 198 -8.96 6.46 -9.24
N GLU A 199 -9.30 5.75 -10.31
CA GLU A 199 -10.21 6.21 -11.35
C GLU A 199 -11.61 6.47 -10.78
N LYS A 200 -12.19 5.47 -10.11
CA LYS A 200 -13.51 5.58 -9.47
C LYS A 200 -13.52 6.62 -8.36
N ALA A 201 -12.45 6.71 -7.57
CA ALA A 201 -12.32 7.72 -6.53
C ALA A 201 -12.29 9.13 -7.15
N LYS A 202 -11.52 9.34 -8.23
CA LYS A 202 -11.42 10.64 -8.91
C LYS A 202 -12.77 11.07 -9.49
N GLU A 203 -13.52 10.16 -10.11
CA GLU A 203 -14.86 10.45 -10.62
C GLU A 203 -15.83 10.83 -9.51
N LYS A 204 -15.85 10.03 -8.43
CA LYS A 204 -16.74 10.28 -7.29
C LYS A 204 -16.36 11.56 -6.53
N TYR A 205 -15.07 11.88 -6.44
CA TYR A 205 -14.59 13.07 -5.73
C TYR A 205 -14.98 14.37 -6.45
N LYS A 206 -15.02 14.38 -7.79
CA LYS A 206 -15.48 15.55 -8.57
C LYS A 206 -16.92 15.94 -8.25
N ASN A 207 -17.77 14.95 -7.99
CA ASN A 207 -19.20 15.14 -7.73
C ASN A 207 -19.53 15.01 -6.24
N ARG A 208 -18.52 15.01 -5.36
CA ARG A 208 -18.73 14.84 -3.93
C ARG A 208 -19.25 16.15 -3.36
N GLU A 209 -20.44 16.10 -2.76
CA GLU A 209 -20.96 17.23 -2.00
C GLU A 209 -20.20 17.39 -0.67
N PRO A 210 -19.93 18.63 -0.25
CA PRO A 210 -19.38 18.91 1.08
C PRO A 210 -20.39 18.46 2.13
N LEU A 211 -20.05 17.37 2.85
CA LEU A 211 -20.90 16.85 3.93
C LEU A 211 -20.28 17.19 5.28
N MET A 212 -21.06 17.82 6.14
CA MET A 212 -20.68 18.06 7.53
C MET A 212 -20.48 16.71 8.25
N PRO A 213 -19.37 16.55 9.01
CA PRO A 213 -19.20 15.40 9.89
C PRO A 213 -20.30 15.31 10.96
N SER A 214 -20.39 14.17 11.63
CA SER A 214 -21.40 13.99 12.68
C SER A 214 -21.18 14.99 13.84
N PRO A 215 -22.25 15.47 14.49
CA PRO A 215 -22.16 16.33 15.67
C PRO A 215 -21.25 15.78 16.77
N GLN A 216 -21.27 14.46 16.98
CA GLN A 216 -20.41 13.78 17.95
C GLN A 216 -18.94 13.86 17.58
N PHE A 217 -18.61 13.69 16.29
CA PHE A 217 -17.24 13.83 15.79
C PHE A 217 -16.74 15.26 15.98
N ILE A 218 -17.56 16.26 15.65
CA ILE A 218 -17.21 17.68 15.83
C ILE A 218 -16.96 18.00 17.31
N LYS A 219 -17.83 17.53 18.22
CA LYS A 219 -17.60 17.69 19.67
C LYS A 219 -16.32 17.02 20.14
N SER A 220 -16.07 15.78 19.71
CA SER A 220 -14.85 15.05 20.06
C SER A 220 -13.59 15.74 19.54
N TYR A 221 -13.67 16.30 18.33
CA TYR A 221 -12.61 17.10 17.73
C TYR A 221 -12.32 18.33 18.60
N PHE A 222 -13.33 19.16 18.89
CA PHE A 222 -13.15 20.37 19.69
C PHE A 222 -12.80 20.11 21.16
N SER A 223 -13.23 18.99 21.76
CA SER A 223 -12.83 18.61 23.12
C SER A 223 -11.34 18.26 23.24
N SER A 224 -10.68 17.94 22.13
CA SER A 224 -9.24 17.67 22.12
C SER A 224 -8.41 18.94 22.34
N PHE A 225 -8.96 20.11 22.01
CA PHE A 225 -8.27 21.40 22.15
C PHE A 225 -8.60 22.04 23.51
N THR A 226 -7.70 21.83 24.47
CA THR A 226 -7.96 22.06 25.89
C THR A 226 -7.69 23.48 26.40
N ASP A 227 -7.22 24.40 25.54
CA ASP A 227 -7.02 25.83 25.81
C ASP A 227 -7.15 26.66 24.52
N ASP A 228 -8.19 26.37 23.73
CA ASP A 228 -8.48 27.11 22.52
C ASP A 228 -9.43 28.28 22.81
N ILE A 229 -9.17 29.40 22.14
CA ILE A 229 -9.97 30.64 22.19
C ILE A 229 -11.43 30.34 21.79
N ILE A 230 -11.60 29.30 20.95
CA ILE A 230 -12.90 28.82 20.47
C ILE A 230 -13.62 27.98 21.55
N SER A 231 -12.93 27.09 22.25
CA SER A 231 -13.52 26.10 23.17
C SER A 231 -13.77 26.64 24.59
N GLN A 232 -13.15 27.75 24.98
CA GLN A 232 -13.44 28.41 26.26
C GLN A 232 -14.87 28.96 26.30
N PRO A 233 -15.67 28.74 27.36
CA PRO A 233 -17.00 29.34 27.50
C PRO A 233 -16.93 30.87 27.40
N LEU A 234 -17.93 31.51 26.81
CA LEU A 234 -18.06 32.97 26.87
C LEU A 234 -18.00 33.41 28.34
N GLN A 235 -17.03 34.25 28.70
CA GLN A 235 -17.07 34.90 30.01
C GLN A 235 -18.36 35.73 30.06
N LYS A 236 -19.31 35.30 30.90
CA LYS A 236 -20.52 36.06 31.20
C LYS A 236 -20.09 37.35 31.90
N GLY A 237 -19.94 38.41 31.12
CA GLY A 237 -19.78 39.77 31.60
C GLY A 237 -18.37 40.32 31.50
N GLU A 238 -18.04 40.93 30.36
CA GLU A 238 -17.49 42.28 30.45
C GLU A 238 -18.64 43.16 30.98
N LYS A 239 -18.83 43.17 32.31
CA LYS A 239 -19.58 44.26 32.95
C LYS A 239 -18.80 45.52 32.59
N LYS A 240 -19.43 46.41 31.82
CA LYS A 240 -18.98 47.80 31.73
C LYS A 240 -18.75 48.28 33.15
N ASP A 241 -17.53 48.74 33.39
CA ASP A 241 -17.18 49.48 34.59
C ASP A 241 -18.23 50.55 34.86
N GLU A 242 -18.53 50.69 36.15
CA GLU A 242 -19.44 51.67 36.70
C GLU A 242 -19.11 53.06 36.16
N ASP A 243 -19.99 53.64 35.36
CA ASP A 243 -20.18 55.07 35.36
C ASP A 243 -21.67 55.39 35.32
N LYS A 244 -22.06 56.14 36.35
CA LYS A 244 -23.41 56.57 36.67
C LYS A 244 -23.92 57.58 35.64
N ASP A 245 -25.25 57.61 35.56
CA ASP A 245 -26.08 58.74 35.14
C ASP A 245 -26.15 59.02 33.63
N LYS A 246 -27.16 58.44 32.98
CA LYS A 246 -28.23 59.19 32.30
C LYS A 246 -29.34 58.26 31.82
N GLU A 247 -30.51 58.42 32.40
CA GLU A 247 -31.79 57.97 31.86
C GLU A 247 -32.04 58.67 30.53
N GLY A 248 -32.38 57.90 29.48
CA GLY A 248 -32.90 58.44 28.24
C GLY A 248 -32.38 57.72 27.00
N GLU A 249 -33.35 57.20 26.25
CA GLU A 249 -33.26 56.75 24.85
C GLU A 249 -32.89 55.27 24.62
N ALA A 250 -33.93 54.56 24.16
CA ALA A 250 -33.87 53.25 23.57
C ALA A 250 -32.86 53.21 22.41
N ALA A 251 -31.71 52.60 22.66
CA ALA A 251 -30.76 52.15 21.65
C ALA A 251 -30.23 50.77 22.04
N GLU A 252 -31.10 49.76 22.09
CA GLU A 252 -30.69 48.35 22.14
C GLU A 252 -30.22 47.92 20.73
N VAL A 253 -29.02 48.36 20.37
CA VAL A 253 -28.22 47.71 19.32
C VAL A 253 -27.07 47.00 20.02
N THR A 254 -27.36 45.86 20.65
CA THR A 254 -26.34 44.85 20.91
C THR A 254 -26.14 44.07 19.61
N GLU A 255 -25.37 44.64 18.68
CA GLU A 255 -24.84 43.92 17.52
C GLU A 255 -23.95 42.78 18.02
N SER A 256 -24.56 41.62 18.26
CA SER A 256 -23.86 40.38 18.53
C SER A 256 -22.98 40.07 17.31
N SER A 257 -21.66 40.23 17.49
CA SER A 257 -20.60 39.88 16.53
C SER A 257 -20.89 38.54 15.87
N GLY A 258 -20.58 38.41 14.58
CA GLY A 258 -20.82 37.18 13.81
C GLY A 258 -20.09 35.97 14.42
N TYR A 259 -18.94 36.19 15.05
CA TYR A 259 -18.22 35.15 15.80
C TYR A 259 -18.99 34.68 17.04
N LEU A 260 -19.61 35.59 17.80
CA LEU A 260 -20.40 35.24 18.97
C LEU A 260 -21.64 34.41 18.60
N LYS A 261 -22.28 34.72 17.46
CA LYS A 261 -23.37 33.90 16.91
C LYS A 261 -22.89 32.52 16.44
N ALA A 262 -21.73 32.45 15.78
CA ALA A 262 -21.13 31.19 15.38
C ALA A 262 -20.85 30.29 16.61
N LYS A 263 -20.39 30.87 17.72
CA LYS A 263 -20.16 30.17 18.98
C LYS A 263 -21.46 29.69 19.63
N GLN A 264 -22.52 30.50 19.61
CA GLN A 264 -23.85 30.05 20.05
C GLN A 264 -24.33 28.86 19.22
N TYR A 265 -24.13 28.89 17.90
CA TYR A 265 -24.46 27.75 17.03
C TYR A 265 -23.62 26.49 17.30
N MET A 266 -22.39 26.64 17.81
CA MET A 266 -21.62 25.49 18.30
C MET A 266 -22.24 24.85 19.54
N GLU A 267 -22.77 25.66 20.47
CA GLU A 267 -23.46 25.18 21.67
C GLU A 267 -24.81 24.52 21.33
N GLU A 268 -25.54 25.08 20.34
CA GLU A 268 -26.80 24.55 19.83
C GLU A 268 -26.64 23.35 18.87
N GLU A 269 -25.41 22.91 18.61
CA GLU A 269 -25.07 21.84 17.65
C GLU A 269 -25.54 22.11 16.21
N ASN A 270 -25.72 23.38 15.85
CA ASN A 270 -26.17 23.83 14.54
C ASN A 270 -24.99 24.26 13.67
N TYR A 271 -24.24 23.30 13.15
CA TYR A 271 -22.97 23.58 12.50
C TYR A 271 -23.08 24.17 11.07
N ASP A 272 -24.23 24.02 10.41
CA ASP A 272 -24.42 24.46 9.01
C ASP A 272 -24.31 25.98 8.84
N LYS A 273 -24.62 26.73 9.90
CA LYS A 273 -24.61 28.21 9.89
C LYS A 273 -23.27 28.82 10.31
N ILE A 274 -22.32 28.01 10.77
CA ILE A 274 -21.06 28.54 11.33
C ILE A 274 -20.24 29.26 10.26
N ILE A 275 -20.11 28.67 9.07
CA ILE A 275 -19.33 29.26 7.98
C ILE A 275 -19.92 30.60 7.53
N SER A 276 -21.25 30.71 7.46
CA SER A 276 -21.91 31.95 7.01
C SER A 276 -21.77 33.07 8.04
N GLU A 277 -21.93 32.78 9.34
CA GLU A 277 -21.75 33.78 10.40
C GLU A 277 -20.28 34.20 10.56
N CYS A 278 -19.32 33.27 10.44
CA CYS A 278 -17.89 33.63 10.42
C CYS A 278 -17.55 34.52 9.22
N THR A 279 -18.15 34.26 8.05
CA THR A 279 -17.94 35.10 6.86
C THR A 279 -18.42 36.52 7.07
N LYS A 280 -19.58 36.72 7.72
CA LYS A 280 -20.09 38.05 8.06
C LYS A 280 -19.13 38.82 8.98
N GLU A 281 -18.52 38.16 9.97
CA GLU A 281 -17.54 38.79 10.87
C GLU A 281 -16.25 39.21 10.14
N ILE A 282 -15.81 38.39 9.18
CA ILE A 282 -14.61 38.66 8.39
C ILE A 282 -14.82 39.84 7.43
N GLU A 283 -16.03 39.95 6.86
CA GLU A 283 -16.41 41.06 5.99
C GLU A 283 -16.58 42.37 6.77
N SER A 284 -17.15 42.31 7.98
CA SER A 284 -17.32 43.48 8.86
C SER A 284 -16.01 43.96 9.51
N LYS A 285 -14.91 43.19 9.37
CA LYS A 285 -13.63 43.41 10.08
C LYS A 285 -13.87 43.61 11.58
N GLY A 286 -14.71 42.76 12.15
CA GLY A 286 -15.07 42.82 13.57
C GLY A 286 -13.89 42.52 14.50
N ARG A 287 -14.13 42.70 15.80
CA ARG A 287 -13.11 42.53 16.85
C ARG A 287 -12.53 41.11 16.89
N HIS A 288 -13.29 40.10 16.45
CA HIS A 288 -12.91 38.68 16.49
C HIS A 288 -12.58 38.11 15.10
N THR A 289 -11.97 38.93 14.23
CA THR A 289 -11.68 38.51 12.85
C THR A 289 -10.71 37.31 12.80
N ALA A 290 -9.70 37.25 13.68
CA ALA A 290 -8.71 36.17 13.68
C ALA A 290 -9.36 34.84 14.11
N GLU A 291 -10.20 34.87 15.14
CA GLU A 291 -10.92 33.72 15.66
C GLU A 291 -11.98 33.22 14.66
N ALA A 292 -12.68 34.13 13.99
CA ALA A 292 -13.63 33.80 12.93
C ALA A 292 -12.95 33.14 11.72
N LEU A 293 -11.77 33.63 11.31
CA LEU A 293 -10.96 32.99 10.25
C LEU A 293 -10.54 31.58 10.64
N LEU A 294 -10.05 31.40 11.86
CA LEU A 294 -9.63 30.09 12.37
C LEU A 294 -10.80 29.10 12.45
N LEU A 295 -11.93 29.54 13.00
CA LEU A 295 -13.14 28.72 13.11
C LEU A 295 -13.65 28.32 11.72
N ARG A 296 -13.72 29.27 10.78
CA ARG A 296 -14.13 28.99 9.39
C ARG A 296 -13.17 28.04 8.68
N ALA A 297 -11.86 28.24 8.80
CA ALA A 297 -10.85 27.35 8.26
C ALA A 297 -10.99 25.93 8.81
N THR A 298 -11.19 25.80 10.12
CA THR A 298 -11.40 24.51 10.79
C THR A 298 -12.62 23.79 10.23
N PHE A 299 -13.75 24.48 10.07
CA PHE A 299 -14.95 23.90 9.48
C PHE A 299 -14.77 23.53 8.00
N TYR A 300 -14.04 24.32 7.22
CA TYR A 300 -13.67 23.93 5.86
C TYR A 300 -12.80 22.66 5.82
N LEU A 301 -11.86 22.50 6.76
CA LEU A 301 -11.07 21.28 6.88
C LEU A 301 -11.92 20.07 7.28
N LEU A 302 -12.83 20.23 8.25
CA LEU A 302 -13.75 19.19 8.69
C LEU A 302 -14.65 18.68 7.55
N ILE A 303 -15.06 19.57 6.65
CA ILE A 303 -15.82 19.24 5.44
C ILE A 303 -14.94 18.55 4.36
N GLY A 304 -13.61 18.64 4.49
CA GLY A 304 -12.65 18.15 3.51
C GLY A 304 -12.34 19.13 2.38
N ASN A 305 -12.65 20.42 2.56
CA ASN A 305 -12.37 21.50 1.62
C ASN A 305 -11.11 22.27 2.02
N ALA A 306 -9.94 21.63 1.89
CA ALA A 306 -8.66 22.25 2.20
C ALA A 306 -8.38 23.49 1.34
N THR A 307 -8.87 23.52 0.09
CA THR A 307 -8.69 24.66 -0.83
C THR A 307 -9.37 25.94 -0.35
N ALA A 308 -10.52 25.83 0.31
CA ALA A 308 -11.20 26.99 0.91
C ALA A 308 -10.61 27.38 2.26
N ALA A 309 -10.05 26.42 3.02
CA ALA A 309 -9.41 26.68 4.30
C ALA A 309 -8.07 27.40 4.17
N GLN A 310 -7.28 27.08 3.14
CA GLN A 310 -5.93 27.61 2.94
C GLN A 310 -5.82 29.15 3.03
N PRO A 311 -6.62 29.96 2.30
CA PRO A 311 -6.50 31.42 2.38
C PRO A 311 -6.82 31.98 3.78
N ASP A 312 -7.71 31.32 4.51
CA ASP A 312 -8.07 31.73 5.88
C ASP A 312 -6.91 31.44 6.85
N LEU A 313 -6.28 30.27 6.72
CA LEU A 313 -5.10 29.90 7.51
C LEU A 313 -3.92 30.82 7.21
N ASP A 314 -3.64 31.09 5.93
CA ASP A 314 -2.55 32.00 5.52
C ASP A 314 -2.77 33.41 6.09
N ARG A 315 -4.02 33.88 6.13
CA ARG A 315 -4.36 35.18 6.71
C ARG A 315 -4.15 35.20 8.22
N VAL A 316 -4.53 34.14 8.93
CA VAL A 316 -4.32 34.00 10.38
C VAL A 316 -2.83 33.95 10.71
N ILE A 317 -2.03 33.19 9.96
CA ILE A 317 -0.58 33.05 10.19
C ILE A 317 0.15 34.39 10.06
N ASN A 318 -0.30 35.23 9.13
CA ASN A 318 0.29 36.54 8.82
C ASN A 318 -0.21 37.68 9.74
N MET A 319 -1.20 37.43 10.60
CA MET A 319 -1.65 38.43 11.59
C MET A 319 -0.64 38.51 12.74
N GLN A 320 -0.14 39.72 13.02
CA GLN A 320 0.83 39.98 14.10
C GLN A 320 0.24 39.71 15.50
N ASP A 321 -1.08 39.79 15.65
CA ASP A 321 -1.82 39.52 16.89
C ASP A 321 -2.25 38.04 17.05
N ALA A 322 -1.91 37.16 16.09
CA ALA A 322 -2.27 35.76 16.19
C ALA A 322 -1.40 35.03 17.22
N ASN A 323 -2.06 34.49 18.24
CA ASN A 323 -1.45 33.80 19.37
C ASN A 323 -0.47 32.70 18.91
N VAL A 324 0.74 32.67 19.49
CA VAL A 324 1.87 31.79 19.12
C VAL A 324 1.48 30.30 19.08
N LYS A 325 0.48 29.90 19.87
CA LYS A 325 -0.09 28.53 19.91
C LYS A 325 -0.64 28.05 18.56
N LEU A 326 -1.02 28.93 17.65
CA LEU A 326 -1.58 28.57 16.33
C LEU A 326 -0.55 28.00 15.35
N LYS A 327 0.75 28.18 15.61
CA LYS A 327 1.84 27.84 14.69
C LYS A 327 2.47 26.45 14.91
N ILE A 328 2.09 25.74 15.96
CA ILE A 328 2.79 24.53 16.45
C ILE A 328 2.23 23.21 15.85
N LEU A 329 1.18 23.26 15.02
CA LEU A 329 0.46 22.07 14.53
C LEU A 329 1.13 21.29 13.37
N LEU A 330 2.45 21.32 13.21
CA LEU A 330 3.15 20.66 12.10
C LEU A 330 4.18 19.61 12.55
N ASP A 331 3.64 18.41 12.77
CA ASP A 331 4.14 17.08 12.37
C ASP A 331 5.61 16.72 12.64
N GLN A 332 5.92 16.34 13.89
CA GLN A 332 7.04 15.45 14.20
C GLN A 332 6.70 14.47 15.32
N VAL A 333 6.79 13.17 15.02
CA VAL A 333 6.40 12.07 15.93
C VAL A 333 7.40 11.88 17.08
N GLU A 334 8.66 12.26 16.91
CA GLU A 334 9.69 12.20 17.97
C GLU A 334 9.57 13.39 18.93
N GLU A 335 9.08 14.54 18.45
CA GLU A 335 8.71 15.70 19.27
C GLU A 335 7.42 15.42 20.06
N ALA A 336 6.53 14.55 19.56
CA ALA A 336 5.24 14.26 20.21
C ALA A 336 5.33 13.69 21.63
N VAL A 337 6.31 12.83 21.96
CA VAL A 337 6.48 12.33 23.35
C VAL A 337 6.89 13.46 24.28
N ALA A 338 7.82 14.31 23.84
CA ALA A 338 8.27 15.49 24.59
C ALA A 338 7.14 16.52 24.75
N ASP A 339 6.34 16.71 23.70
CA ASP A 339 5.16 17.59 23.72
C ASP A 339 4.09 17.06 24.67
N PHE A 340 3.87 15.74 24.72
CA PHE A 340 2.96 15.14 25.71
C PHE A 340 3.50 15.25 27.13
N ASP A 341 4.82 15.17 27.32
CA ASP A 341 5.45 15.43 28.61
C ASP A 341 5.23 16.88 29.04
N GLU A 342 5.40 17.85 28.15
CA GLU A 342 5.08 19.25 28.43
C GLU A 342 3.59 19.46 28.70
N CYS A 343 2.70 18.80 27.94
CA CYS A 343 1.26 18.81 28.19
C CYS A 343 0.91 18.29 29.60
N ILE A 344 1.57 17.22 30.05
CA ILE A 344 1.36 16.64 31.39
C ILE A 344 1.96 17.55 32.46
N LEU A 345 3.08 18.22 32.21
CA LEU A 345 3.63 19.22 33.13
C LEU A 345 2.66 20.39 33.33
N LEU A 346 2.06 20.87 32.25
CA LEU A 346 1.07 21.96 32.30
C LEU A 346 -0.27 21.49 32.90
N ARG A 347 -0.66 20.23 32.67
CA ARG A 347 -1.90 19.63 33.15
C ARG A 347 -1.69 18.22 33.69
N PRO A 348 -1.22 18.09 34.94
CA PRO A 348 -0.94 16.79 35.54
C PRO A 348 -2.20 15.96 35.80
N ASP A 349 -3.38 16.57 35.84
CA ASP A 349 -4.66 15.88 36.04
C ASP A 349 -5.36 15.48 34.72
N SER A 350 -4.75 15.75 33.56
CA SER A 350 -5.32 15.39 32.26
C SER A 350 -5.18 13.89 31.98
N ALA A 351 -6.28 13.16 32.14
CA ALA A 351 -6.36 11.73 31.80
C ALA A 351 -6.00 11.46 30.33
N LEU A 352 -6.44 12.36 29.43
CA LEU A 352 -6.24 12.25 27.99
C LEU A 352 -4.76 12.36 27.61
N ALA A 353 -4.06 13.37 28.13
CA ALA A 353 -2.64 13.57 27.84
C ALA A 353 -1.78 12.39 28.33
N GLN A 354 -2.10 11.85 29.51
CA GLN A 354 -1.41 10.67 30.04
C GLN A 354 -1.68 9.41 29.20
N ALA A 355 -2.93 9.18 28.78
CA ALA A 355 -3.28 8.06 27.91
C ALA A 355 -2.58 8.15 26.54
N GLN A 356 -2.55 9.34 25.93
CA GLN A 356 -1.90 9.58 24.65
C GLN A 356 -0.38 9.44 24.73
N LYS A 357 0.25 9.90 25.82
CA LYS A 357 1.68 9.64 26.08
C LYS A 357 1.98 8.15 26.15
N CYS A 358 1.20 7.37 26.89
CA CYS A 358 1.37 5.92 26.97
C CYS A 358 1.29 5.26 25.58
N PHE A 359 0.39 5.74 24.72
CA PHE A 359 0.28 5.25 23.35
C PHE A 359 1.46 5.64 22.47
N ALA A 360 1.97 6.87 22.61
CA ALA A 360 3.17 7.31 21.91
C ALA A 360 4.40 6.48 22.31
N LEU A 361 4.59 6.24 23.62
CA LEU A 361 5.65 5.34 24.14
C LEU A 361 5.49 3.91 23.64
N TYR A 362 4.27 3.38 23.60
CA TYR A 362 3.98 2.07 23.03
C TYR A 362 4.39 2.00 21.55
N ARG A 363 4.03 3.00 20.74
CA ARG A 363 4.39 3.06 19.31
C ARG A 363 5.90 3.17 19.11
N GLN A 364 6.60 3.95 19.94
CA GLN A 364 8.06 4.04 19.93
C GLN A 364 8.71 2.69 20.27
N ALA A 365 8.22 2.02 21.32
CA ALA A 365 8.74 0.71 21.73
C ALA A 365 8.47 -0.39 20.68
N TYR A 366 7.30 -0.34 20.05
CA TYR A 366 6.88 -1.27 19.01
C TYR A 366 7.72 -1.09 17.73
N THR A 367 7.97 0.15 17.31
CA THR A 367 8.86 0.43 16.16
C THR A 367 10.32 0.10 16.45
N GLY A 368 10.75 0.22 17.71
CA GLY A 368 12.09 -0.16 18.17
C GLY A 368 12.28 -1.66 18.44
N ASN A 369 11.26 -2.52 18.25
CA ASN A 369 11.29 -3.97 18.54
C ASN A 369 11.74 -4.32 19.99
N SER A 370 11.48 -3.43 20.95
CA SER A 370 11.90 -3.61 22.35
C SER A 370 10.77 -4.17 23.20
N SER A 371 10.76 -5.49 23.40
CA SER A 371 9.70 -6.18 24.15
C SER A 371 9.55 -5.67 25.60
N SER A 372 10.65 -5.29 26.26
CA SER A 372 10.59 -4.76 27.63
C SER A 372 9.92 -3.39 27.69
N GLN A 373 10.20 -2.51 26.71
CA GLN A 373 9.60 -1.19 26.64
C GLN A 373 8.12 -1.25 26.24
N VAL A 374 7.75 -2.24 25.40
CA VAL A 374 6.33 -2.50 25.09
C VAL A 374 5.58 -2.88 26.37
N GLN A 375 6.14 -3.78 27.20
CA GLN A 375 5.51 -4.13 28.46
C GLN A 375 5.40 -2.93 29.41
N THR A 376 6.45 -2.11 29.53
CA THR A 376 6.41 -0.88 30.35
C THR A 376 5.33 0.09 29.86
N ALA A 377 5.13 0.22 28.54
CA ALA A 377 4.06 1.06 28.00
C ALA A 377 2.66 0.48 28.29
N MET A 378 2.51 -0.85 28.24
CA MET A 378 1.28 -1.55 28.61
C MET A 378 0.94 -1.40 30.09
N ASP A 379 1.92 -1.55 30.98
CA ASP A 379 1.76 -1.31 32.42
C ASP A 379 1.36 0.16 32.69
N GLY A 380 1.94 1.10 31.92
CA GLY A 380 1.57 2.52 31.97
C GLY A 380 0.09 2.77 31.65
N PHE A 381 -0.50 2.04 30.71
CA PHE A 381 -1.94 2.14 30.43
C PHE A 381 -2.80 1.65 31.60
N GLU A 382 -2.41 0.57 32.26
CA GLU A 382 -3.13 0.06 33.45
C GLU A 382 -3.12 1.09 34.58
N ASP A 383 -1.98 1.77 34.78
CA ASP A 383 -1.86 2.86 35.74
C ASP A 383 -2.75 4.06 35.38
N VAL A 384 -2.81 4.45 34.11
CA VAL A 384 -3.71 5.51 33.63
C VAL A 384 -5.18 5.13 33.85
N ILE A 385 -5.56 3.89 33.53
CA ILE A 385 -6.92 3.38 33.74
C ILE A 385 -7.29 3.35 35.23
N ARG A 386 -6.37 2.92 36.09
CA ARG A 386 -6.56 2.90 37.54
C ARG A 386 -6.73 4.29 38.12
N ARG A 387 -5.96 5.26 37.63
CA ARG A 387 -5.99 6.66 38.07
C ARG A 387 -7.19 7.42 37.50
N PHE A 388 -7.62 7.09 36.29
CA PHE A 388 -8.71 7.74 35.56
C PHE A 388 -9.72 6.72 35.01
N PRO A 389 -10.53 6.09 35.88
CA PRO A 389 -11.41 4.99 35.48
C PRO A 389 -12.54 5.39 34.53
N LYS A 390 -12.78 6.70 34.34
CA LYS A 390 -13.76 7.26 33.41
C LYS A 390 -13.17 7.68 32.06
N CYS A 391 -11.86 7.51 31.85
CA CYS A 391 -11.20 7.90 30.60
C CYS A 391 -11.47 6.86 29.50
N ALA A 392 -12.55 7.06 28.73
CA ALA A 392 -12.92 6.17 27.63
C ALA A 392 -11.80 6.00 26.59
N GLU A 393 -11.06 7.08 26.30
CA GLU A 393 -9.96 7.06 25.33
C GLU A 393 -8.76 6.24 25.83
N GLY A 394 -8.49 6.23 27.13
CA GLY A 394 -7.48 5.36 27.74
C GLY A 394 -7.77 3.88 27.50
N TYR A 395 -9.03 3.44 27.69
CA TYR A 395 -9.43 2.08 27.36
C TYR A 395 -9.35 1.79 25.86
N ALA A 396 -9.73 2.75 25.01
CA ALA A 396 -9.68 2.59 23.56
C ALA A 396 -8.24 2.41 23.05
N LEU A 397 -7.31 3.25 23.51
CA LEU A 397 -5.89 3.17 23.15
C LEU A 397 -5.23 1.91 23.71
N TYR A 398 -5.56 1.53 24.95
CA TYR A 398 -5.08 0.28 25.54
C TYR A 398 -5.59 -0.95 24.77
N ALA A 399 -6.88 -0.98 24.40
CA ALA A 399 -7.44 -2.05 23.59
C ALA A 399 -6.79 -2.14 22.19
N GLN A 400 -6.47 -0.99 21.58
CA GLN A 400 -5.72 -0.96 20.31
C GLN A 400 -4.30 -1.51 20.47
N ALA A 401 -3.60 -1.15 21.55
CA ALA A 401 -2.27 -1.67 21.84
C ALA A 401 -2.30 -3.18 22.13
N ALA A 402 -3.28 -3.65 22.89
CA ALA A 402 -3.47 -5.06 23.21
C ALA A 402 -3.88 -5.92 21.99
N ALA A 403 -4.64 -5.35 21.05
CA ALA A 403 -5.10 -6.04 19.84
C ALA A 403 -4.07 -6.09 18.71
N ALA A 404 -2.99 -5.30 18.81
CA ALA A 404 -1.91 -5.36 17.83
C ALA A 404 -1.22 -6.72 17.89
N PRO A 405 -1.08 -7.44 16.75
CA PRO A 405 -0.43 -8.74 16.76
C PRO A 405 1.03 -8.55 17.16
N VAL A 406 1.43 -9.15 18.30
CA VAL A 406 2.84 -9.40 18.59
C VAL A 406 3.33 -10.28 17.44
N GLU A 407 4.02 -9.70 16.46
CA GLU A 407 4.63 -10.49 15.39
C GLU A 407 5.45 -11.60 16.04
N ALA A 408 5.17 -12.83 15.61
CA ALA A 408 5.73 -14.05 16.14
C ALA A 408 7.26 -14.03 16.11
N GLY A 409 7.85 -13.55 17.21
CA GLY A 409 9.30 -13.47 17.42
C GLY A 409 9.73 -13.92 18.81
N CYS A 410 8.81 -14.42 19.64
CA CYS A 410 9.13 -15.01 20.94
C CYS A 410 8.41 -16.34 21.10
N GLY A 411 9.13 -17.43 20.86
CA GLY A 411 8.68 -18.76 21.22
C GLY A 411 8.49 -18.83 22.72
N HIS A 412 7.24 -18.83 23.17
CA HIS A 412 6.86 -19.36 24.47
C HIS A 412 5.86 -20.48 24.22
N GLY A 413 6.31 -21.70 24.48
CA GLY A 413 5.46 -22.88 24.50
C GLY A 413 4.36 -22.67 25.53
N LEU A 414 3.13 -22.56 25.03
CA LEU A 414 1.96 -22.75 25.86
C LEU A 414 1.88 -24.25 26.18
N GLY A 415 2.36 -24.59 27.38
CA GLY A 415 2.03 -25.84 28.03
C GLY A 415 0.52 -25.92 28.21
N SER A 416 -0.08 -26.88 27.53
CA SER A 416 -1.41 -27.38 27.81
C SER A 416 -1.44 -28.01 29.21
N ASN A 417 -2.31 -27.50 30.08
CA ASN A 417 -2.91 -28.26 31.18
C ASN A 417 -4.41 -28.33 30.93
#